data_AF-A0A812QLJ7-F1
#
_entry.id   AF-A0A812QLJ7-F1
#
_cell.length_a   1.000
_cell.length_b   1.000
_cell.length_c   1.000
_cell.angle_alpha   90.00
_cell.angle_beta   90.00
_cell.angle_gamma   90.00
#
_symmetry.space_group_name_H-M   'P 1'
#
loop_
_entity.id
_entity.type
_entity.pdbx_description
1 polymer ?
#
loop_
_entity_poly.entity_id
_entity_poly.type
_entity_poly.pdbx_seq_one_letter_code
_entity_poly.pdbx_strand_id
1 'polypeptide(L)'
;MARPVIDPYRSKGINMDMLEAKETLTQFGQHYDYDTGYIIQLLEDSPGAYATFAAAQAMPNYHQKLPADAYFVAKVAVMKTEDCGPCMNLSLKMGAEAGIDKELLKSIVTQPESLPRPLRDIHDHAVAVIRNENDDADRMERIRNHYGIEAFAELAVVIVGCRIYPTLKRAMGMDAYLRWEQAGRPQLDSPRSWYLRVCARLCLDRIKSVQYQREKYIGPWLPEPILEDHAGKTELDETISIALMLTIERLKPAERGAFILHDLFGYEFAEVADILGLQPAHCRQLAKRARDHLKGNKPRSIVDVPGMQRISDAFFQAVNAGDLDQLRTVLSEDVVMHTDGGGKISAAKDLVVGFDAVTTFLVRVVRNVQRFGELRFEPTWFNGSPGMISCQGDQIIAAYQLYVVDGK
;
A
#
# COMPACT_ATOMS: atom_id res chain seq x y z
N MET A 1 0.85 27.10 36.80
CA MET A 1 2.12 26.72 36.17
C MET A 1 1.86 25.49 35.32
N ALA A 2 2.00 25.58 34.00
CA ALA A 2 1.91 24.42 33.12
C ALA A 2 3.02 23.43 33.50
N ARG A 3 2.69 22.14 33.65
CA ARG A 3 3.69 21.10 33.87
C ARG A 3 4.46 20.88 32.55
N PRO A 4 5.79 20.70 32.58
CA PRO A 4 6.53 20.40 31.37
C PRO A 4 6.07 19.04 30.81
N VAL A 5 5.78 19.00 29.51
CA VAL A 5 5.48 17.76 28.79
C VAL A 5 6.73 16.88 28.84
N ILE A 6 6.56 15.63 29.25
CA ILE A 6 7.63 14.62 29.19
C ILE A 6 7.91 14.36 27.71
N ASP A 7 9.08 14.78 27.22
CA ASP A 7 9.57 14.50 25.87
C ASP A 7 10.60 13.36 25.96
N PRO A 8 10.26 12.15 25.50
CA PRO A 8 11.14 11.00 25.64
C PRO A 8 12.41 11.03 24.77
N TYR A 9 12.53 12.02 23.88
CA TYR A 9 13.44 11.93 22.73
C TYR A 9 14.37 13.14 22.61
N ARG A 10 14.54 13.90 23.69
CA ARG A 10 15.42 15.09 23.74
C ARG A 10 16.90 14.68 23.66
N SER A 11 17.38 14.33 22.47
CA SER A 11 18.75 13.82 22.28
C SER A 11 19.79 14.94 22.35
N LYS A 12 20.71 14.84 23.33
CA LYS A 12 22.09 15.28 23.12
C LYS A 12 22.76 14.27 22.18
N GLY A 13 23.52 14.76 21.21
CA GLY A 13 23.94 13.99 20.03
C GLY A 13 24.58 12.63 20.31
N ILE A 14 24.21 11.65 19.46
CA ILE A 14 24.93 10.43 19.07
C ILE A 14 25.81 9.78 20.17
N ASN A 15 25.24 9.65 21.36
CA ASN A 15 25.65 8.70 22.38
C ASN A 15 24.38 8.37 23.18
N MET A 16 23.61 7.43 22.64
CA MET A 16 22.27 7.12 23.14
C MET A 16 22.37 5.89 24.04
N ASP A 17 22.15 6.09 25.33
CA ASP A 17 22.01 4.98 26.27
C ASP A 17 20.68 4.28 26.00
N MET A 18 20.75 3.03 25.51
CA MET A 18 19.56 2.24 25.20
C MET A 18 18.69 1.97 26.44
N LEU A 19 19.31 1.88 27.63
CA LEU A 19 18.56 1.65 28.87
C LEU A 19 17.75 2.89 29.23
N GLU A 20 18.37 4.07 29.18
CA GLU A 20 17.69 5.36 29.42
C GLU A 20 16.55 5.59 28.41
N ALA A 21 16.79 5.31 27.12
CA ALA A 21 15.77 5.43 26.09
C ALA A 21 14.57 4.50 26.35
N LYS A 22 14.82 3.24 26.71
CA LYS A 22 13.76 2.27 27.01
C LYS A 22 12.97 2.62 28.27
N GLU A 23 13.63 3.08 29.33
CA GLU A 23 12.98 3.55 30.55
C GLU A 23 12.06 4.74 30.27
N THR A 24 12.56 5.69 29.49
CA THR A 24 11.84 6.91 29.12
C THR A 24 10.61 6.60 28.25
N LEU A 25 10.74 5.68 27.29
CA LEU A 25 9.61 5.14 26.50
C LEU A 25 8.57 4.43 27.37
N THR A 26 9.02 3.69 28.39
CA THR A 26 8.15 2.97 29.31
C THR A 26 7.37 3.94 30.19
N GLN A 27 8.03 4.95 30.75
CA GLN A 27 7.40 6.00 31.55
C GLN A 27 6.38 6.79 30.72
N PHE A 28 6.71 7.13 29.47
CA PHE A 28 5.78 7.79 28.55
C PHE A 28 4.52 6.95 28.30
N GLY A 29 4.71 5.65 28.00
CA GLY A 29 3.59 4.74 27.77
C GLY A 29 2.70 4.58 28.99
N GLN A 30 3.28 4.52 30.19
CA GLN A 30 2.53 4.48 31.46
C GLN A 30 1.77 5.78 31.73
N HIS A 31 2.40 6.94 31.53
CA HIS A 31 1.80 8.25 31.79
C HIS A 31 0.58 8.50 30.90
N TYR A 32 0.71 8.21 29.60
CA TYR A 32 -0.37 8.45 28.64
C TYR A 32 -1.27 7.24 28.39
N ASP A 33 -1.04 6.09 29.03
CA ASP A 33 -1.70 4.82 28.70
C ASP A 33 -1.70 4.59 27.18
N TYR A 34 -0.48 4.55 26.64
CA TYR A 34 -0.19 4.44 25.21
C TYR A 34 0.81 3.32 24.98
N ASP A 35 0.55 2.42 24.02
CA ASP A 35 1.48 1.36 23.70
C ASP A 35 2.76 1.90 23.02
N THR A 36 3.87 1.79 23.73
CA THR A 36 5.23 2.07 23.22
C THR A 36 5.98 0.81 22.82
N GLY A 37 5.37 -0.37 22.89
CA GLY A 37 5.99 -1.65 22.55
C GLY A 37 6.60 -1.65 21.14
N TYR A 38 5.91 -1.07 20.17
CA TYR A 38 6.43 -0.97 18.80
C TYR A 38 7.74 -0.19 18.67
N ILE A 39 7.87 0.90 19.43
CA ILE A 39 9.03 1.78 19.34
C ILE A 39 10.18 1.26 20.20
N ILE A 40 9.87 0.54 21.29
CA ILE A 40 10.83 -0.24 22.05
C ILE A 40 11.37 -1.38 21.18
N GLN A 41 10.51 -2.08 20.43
CA GLN A 41 10.92 -3.12 19.49
C GLN A 41 11.83 -2.54 18.39
N LEU A 42 11.50 -1.37 17.83
CA LEU A 42 12.37 -0.70 16.85
C LEU A 42 13.75 -0.38 17.44
N LEU A 43 13.80 0.08 18.69
CA LEU A 43 15.05 0.34 19.41
C LEU A 43 15.87 -0.94 19.60
N GLU A 44 15.23 -2.05 19.97
CA GLU A 44 15.87 -3.34 20.20
C GLU A 44 16.37 -3.99 18.90
N ASP A 45 15.56 -3.96 17.84
CA ASP A 45 15.89 -4.56 16.54
C ASP A 45 16.94 -3.74 15.77
N SER A 46 16.85 -2.40 15.84
CA SER A 46 17.76 -1.50 15.14
C SER A 46 17.90 -0.16 15.85
N PRO A 47 18.90 -0.01 16.74
CA PRO A 47 19.17 1.26 17.43
C PRO A 47 19.43 2.42 16.47
N GLY A 48 20.02 2.14 15.31
CA GLY A 48 20.24 3.12 14.25
C GLY A 48 18.93 3.63 13.63
N ALA A 49 18.01 2.71 13.30
CA ALA A 49 16.70 3.09 12.78
C ALA A 49 15.88 3.87 13.81
N TYR A 50 15.93 3.46 15.08
CA TYR A 50 15.33 4.22 16.18
C TYR A 50 15.94 5.61 16.30
N ALA A 51 17.26 5.77 16.26
CA ALA A 51 17.92 7.08 16.37
C ALA A 51 17.50 8.01 15.23
N THR A 52 17.44 7.51 13.99
CA THR A 52 16.95 8.27 12.83
C THR A 52 15.49 8.68 13.01
N PHE A 53 14.64 7.76 13.46
CA PHE A 53 13.24 8.06 13.73
C PHE A 53 13.06 9.08 14.87
N ALA A 54 13.80 8.91 15.97
CA ALA A 54 13.80 9.83 17.11
C ALA A 54 14.19 11.25 16.70
N ALA A 55 15.19 11.39 15.81
CA ALA A 55 15.59 12.70 15.28
C ALA A 55 14.45 13.41 14.51
N ALA A 56 13.54 12.66 13.88
CA ALA A 56 12.39 13.22 13.17
C ALA A 56 11.25 13.66 14.10
N GLN A 57 11.23 13.23 15.37
CA GLN A 57 10.14 13.54 16.31
C GLN A 57 10.08 14.99 16.77
N ALA A 58 11.15 15.77 16.57
CA ALA A 58 11.12 17.20 16.83
C ALA A 58 10.09 17.91 15.93
N MET A 59 9.82 17.39 14.72
CA MET A 59 8.89 17.98 13.76
C MET A 59 7.46 18.10 14.31
N PRO A 60 6.77 17.01 14.70
CA PRO A 60 5.40 17.09 15.19
C PRO A 60 5.24 17.80 16.54
N ASN A 61 6.33 18.18 17.20
CA ASN A 61 6.34 18.86 18.49
C ASN A 61 6.74 20.34 18.39
N TYR A 62 7.15 20.82 17.21
CA TYR A 62 7.58 22.19 17.01
C TYR A 62 6.39 23.14 16.75
N HIS A 63 6.10 24.05 17.69
CA HIS A 63 5.04 25.04 17.56
C HIS A 63 5.35 26.35 18.34
N GLN A 64 6.36 27.12 17.93
CA GLN A 64 6.71 28.37 18.63
C GLN A 64 5.82 29.55 18.25
N LYS A 65 5.34 29.57 17.00
CA LYS A 65 4.51 30.61 16.40
C LYS A 65 3.07 30.15 16.19
N LEU A 66 2.87 28.85 15.95
CA LEU A 66 1.55 28.24 15.85
C LEU A 66 0.92 28.14 17.24
N PRO A 67 -0.24 28.78 17.48
CA PRO A 67 -0.94 28.70 18.76
C PRO A 67 -1.32 27.27 19.13
N ALA A 68 -1.34 26.98 20.43
CA ALA A 68 -1.52 25.62 20.94
C ALA A 68 -2.85 24.98 20.52
N ASP A 69 -3.93 25.76 20.43
CA ASP A 69 -5.23 25.30 19.93
C ASP A 69 -5.17 24.88 18.46
N ALA A 70 -4.61 25.71 17.58
CA ALA A 70 -4.40 25.39 16.17
C ALA A 70 -3.47 24.17 15.99
N TYR A 71 -2.41 24.09 16.79
CA TYR A 71 -1.50 22.94 16.83
C TYR A 71 -2.24 21.63 17.17
N PHE A 72 -2.99 21.58 18.27
CA PHE A 72 -3.71 20.36 18.65
C PHE A 72 -4.86 20.02 17.69
N VAL A 73 -5.52 21.02 17.10
CA VAL A 73 -6.50 20.80 16.02
C VAL A 73 -5.85 20.10 14.84
N ALA A 74 -4.70 20.58 14.36
CA ALA A 74 -3.98 19.94 13.27
C ALA A 74 -3.55 18.51 13.60
N LYS A 75 -2.97 18.27 14.80
CA LYS A 75 -2.53 16.92 15.21
C LYS A 75 -3.69 15.93 15.25
N VAL A 76 -4.79 16.28 15.90
CA VAL A 76 -5.96 15.40 16.01
C VAL A 76 -6.59 15.17 14.63
N ALA A 77 -6.68 16.19 13.77
CA ALA A 77 -7.19 16.06 12.41
C ALA A 77 -6.34 15.11 11.56
N VAL A 78 -5.01 15.24 11.60
CA VAL A 78 -4.09 14.34 10.89
C VAL A 78 -4.23 12.92 11.39
N MET A 79 -4.17 12.69 12.70
CA MET A 79 -4.23 11.33 13.27
C MET A 79 -5.56 10.63 13.00
N LYS A 80 -6.66 11.39 13.05
CA LYS A 80 -7.99 10.87 12.68
C LYS A 80 -8.06 10.52 11.20
N THR A 81 -7.47 11.34 10.33
CA THR A 81 -7.48 11.11 8.88
C THR A 81 -6.57 9.93 8.47
N GLU A 82 -5.45 9.76 9.16
CA GLU A 82 -4.53 8.62 9.02
C GLU A 82 -5.05 7.33 9.70
N ASP A 83 -6.26 7.34 10.26
CA ASP A 83 -6.89 6.21 10.94
C ASP A 83 -6.04 5.64 12.12
N CYS A 84 -5.23 6.49 12.78
CA CYS A 84 -4.48 6.13 13.99
C CYS A 84 -5.19 6.62 15.27
N GLY A 85 -6.20 5.88 15.72
CA GLY A 85 -6.91 6.17 16.97
C GLY A 85 -6.04 6.25 18.23
N PRO A 86 -5.01 5.39 18.45
CA PRO A 86 -4.13 5.52 19.61
C PRO A 86 -3.32 6.82 19.57
N CYS A 87 -2.80 7.19 18.40
CA CYS A 87 -2.08 8.46 18.20
C CYS A 87 -3.01 9.68 18.40
N MET A 88 -4.26 9.57 17.95
CA MET A 88 -5.30 10.58 18.15
C MET A 88 -5.61 10.75 19.65
N ASN A 89 -5.85 9.64 20.37
CA ASN A 89 -6.12 9.66 21.81
C ASN A 89 -4.94 10.23 22.61
N LEU A 90 -3.72 9.87 22.24
CA LEU A 90 -2.51 10.46 22.80
C LEU A 90 -2.50 11.99 22.59
N SER A 91 -2.80 12.46 21.38
CA SER A 91 -2.88 13.90 21.08
C SER A 91 -3.96 14.62 21.89
N LEU A 92 -5.11 13.97 22.14
CA LEU A 92 -6.17 14.51 22.99
C LEU A 92 -5.73 14.60 24.46
N LYS A 93 -5.07 13.56 25.00
CA LYS A 93 -4.53 13.54 26.37
C LYS A 93 -3.47 14.64 26.55
N MET A 94 -2.53 14.74 25.61
CA MET A 94 -1.51 15.80 25.59
C MET A 94 -2.16 17.19 25.50
N GLY A 95 -3.20 17.36 24.69
CA GLY A 95 -3.95 18.61 24.57
C GLY A 95 -4.62 19.02 25.88
N ALA A 96 -5.24 18.06 26.58
CA ALA A 96 -5.84 18.30 27.88
C ALA A 96 -4.80 18.71 28.94
N GLU A 97 -3.63 18.06 28.94
CA GLU A 97 -2.52 18.43 29.85
C GLU A 97 -1.89 19.79 29.53
N ALA A 98 -1.87 20.17 28.25
CA ALA A 98 -1.46 21.49 27.80
C ALA A 98 -2.48 22.60 28.10
N GLY A 99 -3.65 22.24 28.66
CA GLY A 99 -4.70 23.18 29.05
C GLY A 99 -5.65 23.58 27.92
N ILE A 100 -5.72 22.81 26.83
CA ILE A 100 -6.71 23.03 25.78
C ILE A 100 -8.11 22.70 26.31
N ASP A 101 -9.07 23.54 25.93
CA ASP A 101 -10.47 23.38 26.33
C ASP A 101 -11.02 22.00 25.92
N LYS A 102 -11.71 21.34 26.85
CA LYS A 102 -12.21 19.97 26.63
C LYS A 102 -13.32 19.90 25.59
N GLU A 103 -14.18 20.92 25.51
CA GLU A 103 -15.24 20.97 24.50
C GLU A 103 -14.64 21.22 23.12
N LEU A 104 -13.58 22.03 23.02
CA LEU A 104 -12.80 22.16 21.79
C LEU A 104 -12.22 20.81 21.36
N LEU A 105 -11.51 20.10 22.24
CA LEU A 105 -10.91 18.79 21.95
C LEU A 105 -11.95 17.77 21.45
N LYS A 106 -13.12 17.74 22.10
CA LYS A 106 -14.25 16.89 21.71
C LYS A 106 -14.84 17.29 20.35
N SER A 107 -14.95 18.58 20.08
CA SER A 107 -15.50 19.11 18.83
C SER A 107 -14.64 18.72 17.62
N ILE A 108 -13.31 18.72 17.74
CA ILE A 108 -12.41 18.29 16.65
C ILE A 108 -12.74 16.86 16.18
N VAL A 109 -13.06 15.97 17.12
CA VAL A 109 -13.34 14.56 16.82
C VAL A 109 -14.77 14.35 16.35
N THR A 110 -15.74 14.99 16.99
CA THR A 110 -17.16 14.64 16.83
C THR A 110 -17.93 15.56 15.89
N GLN A 111 -17.58 16.85 15.85
CA GLN A 111 -18.30 17.90 15.14
C GLN A 111 -17.33 18.99 14.64
N PRO A 112 -16.36 18.66 13.76
CA PRO A 112 -15.36 19.63 13.29
C PRO A 112 -15.98 20.83 12.57
N GLU A 113 -17.18 20.67 12.00
CA GLU A 113 -17.99 21.73 11.41
C GLU A 113 -18.56 22.73 12.42
N SER A 114 -18.43 22.48 13.72
CA SER A 114 -18.79 23.44 14.78
C SER A 114 -17.60 24.30 15.23
N LEU A 115 -16.37 23.95 14.84
CA LEU A 115 -15.17 24.69 15.22
C LEU A 115 -15.23 26.16 14.80
N PRO A 116 -14.69 27.09 15.61
CA PRO A 116 -14.48 28.48 15.19
C PRO A 116 -13.73 28.53 13.85
N ARG A 117 -14.09 29.49 12.99
CA ARG A 117 -13.61 29.50 11.60
C ARG A 117 -12.09 29.39 11.45
N PRO A 118 -11.26 30.11 12.23
CA PRO A 118 -9.80 29.97 12.12
C PRO A 118 -9.31 28.54 12.39
N LEU A 119 -9.85 27.88 13.41
CA LEU A 119 -9.50 26.49 13.75
C LEU A 119 -10.09 25.48 12.76
N ARG A 120 -11.27 25.76 12.19
CA ARG A 120 -11.85 24.94 11.14
C ARG A 120 -11.01 24.97 9.87
N ASP A 121 -10.51 26.15 9.48
CA ASP A 121 -9.60 26.28 8.34
C ASP A 121 -8.32 25.46 8.58
N ILE A 122 -7.77 25.43 9.82
CA ILE A 122 -6.64 24.54 10.19
C ILE A 122 -7.00 23.06 10.03
N HIS A 123 -8.14 22.63 10.60
CA HIS A 123 -8.62 21.26 10.51
C HIS A 123 -8.76 20.82 9.05
N ASP A 124 -9.49 21.58 8.24
CA ASP A 124 -9.80 21.22 6.87
C ASP A 124 -8.57 21.25 5.98
N HIS A 125 -7.64 22.18 6.21
CA HIS A 125 -6.32 22.21 5.55
C HIS A 125 -5.53 20.94 5.85
N ALA A 126 -5.43 20.56 7.13
CA ALA A 126 -4.72 19.35 7.53
C ALA A 126 -5.32 18.07 6.92
N VAL A 127 -6.65 17.96 6.88
CA VAL A 127 -7.35 16.84 6.23
C VAL A 127 -7.04 16.79 4.73
N ALA A 128 -7.15 17.92 4.03
CA ALA A 128 -6.91 18.01 2.59
C ALA A 128 -5.47 17.60 2.23
N VAL A 129 -4.48 18.09 2.98
CA VAL A 129 -3.06 17.75 2.79
C VAL A 129 -2.82 16.25 2.96
N ILE A 130 -3.36 15.63 4.02
CA ILE A 130 -3.17 14.19 4.27
C ILE A 130 -3.84 13.33 3.18
N ARG A 131 -5.02 13.73 2.71
CA ARG A 131 -5.74 13.03 1.64
C ARG A 131 -5.18 13.28 0.25
N ASN A 132 -4.20 14.19 0.11
CA ASN A 132 -3.68 14.65 -1.17
C ASN A 132 -4.79 15.19 -2.09
N GLU A 133 -5.73 15.94 -1.49
CA GLU A 133 -6.81 16.63 -2.18
C GLU A 133 -6.38 18.06 -2.52
N ASN A 134 -6.93 18.63 -3.60
CA ASN A 134 -6.71 20.04 -3.90
C ASN A 134 -7.38 20.88 -2.80
N ASP A 135 -6.54 21.58 -2.04
CA ASP A 135 -7.02 22.47 -1.00
C ASP A 135 -7.63 23.75 -1.60
N ASP A 136 -8.55 24.35 -0.85
CA ASP A 136 -9.15 25.66 -1.17
C ASP A 136 -8.04 26.73 -1.15
N ALA A 137 -7.71 27.30 -2.30
CA ALA A 137 -6.66 28.32 -2.41
C ALA A 137 -6.89 29.50 -1.45
N ASP A 138 -8.15 29.85 -1.20
CA ASP A 138 -8.53 30.94 -0.30
C ASP A 138 -8.30 30.55 1.18
N ARG A 139 -8.32 29.25 1.52
CA ARG A 139 -8.10 28.76 2.89
C ARG A 139 -6.68 29.00 3.36
N MET A 140 -5.70 28.67 2.53
CA MET A 140 -4.30 28.91 2.84
C MET A 140 -4.01 30.40 3.04
N GLU A 141 -4.67 31.28 2.28
CA GLU A 141 -4.57 32.72 2.49
C GLU A 141 -5.23 33.16 3.80
N ARG A 142 -6.42 32.66 4.12
CA ARG A 142 -7.07 32.95 5.42
C ARG A 142 -6.23 32.51 6.62
N ILE A 143 -5.62 31.32 6.57
CA ILE A 143 -4.74 30.83 7.64
C ILE A 143 -3.52 31.74 7.78
N ARG A 144 -2.84 32.07 6.66
CA ARG A 144 -1.67 32.96 6.66
C ARG A 144 -2.00 34.36 7.18
N ASN A 145 -3.16 34.91 6.82
CA ASN A 145 -3.59 36.23 7.27
C ASN A 145 -3.97 36.25 8.76
N HIS A 146 -4.53 35.15 9.29
CA HIS A 146 -4.94 35.07 10.69
C HIS A 146 -3.78 34.74 11.64
N TYR A 147 -2.96 33.75 11.29
CA TYR A 147 -1.90 33.22 12.17
C TYR A 147 -0.48 33.73 11.83
N GLY A 148 -0.30 34.30 10.64
CA GLY A 148 1.00 34.73 10.12
C GLY A 148 1.74 33.64 9.36
N ILE A 149 2.72 34.06 8.56
CA ILE A 149 3.48 33.15 7.67
C ILE A 149 4.37 32.16 8.44
N GLU A 150 4.92 32.56 9.58
CA GLU A 150 5.74 31.67 10.42
C GLU A 150 4.90 30.52 11.00
N ALA A 151 3.72 30.83 11.55
CA ALA A 151 2.79 29.83 12.08
C ALA A 151 2.28 28.88 10.99
N PHE A 152 2.05 29.39 9.78
CA PHE A 152 1.68 28.56 8.63
C PHE A 152 2.81 27.59 8.21
N ALA A 153 4.07 28.03 8.26
CA ALA A 153 5.21 27.15 8.00
C ALA A 153 5.34 26.07 9.08
N GLU A 154 5.16 26.43 10.36
CA GLU A 154 5.14 25.46 11.46
C GLU A 154 4.00 24.45 11.31
N LEU A 155 2.80 24.90 10.90
CA LEU A 155 1.67 24.01 10.62
C LEU A 155 2.03 22.94 9.59
N ALA A 156 2.73 23.29 8.51
CA ALA A 156 3.19 22.32 7.51
C ALA A 156 4.15 21.28 8.12
N VAL A 157 5.10 21.72 8.96
CA VAL A 157 6.03 20.83 9.66
C VAL A 157 5.29 19.89 10.62
N VAL A 158 4.28 20.40 11.34
CA VAL A 158 3.45 19.60 12.24
C VAL A 158 2.66 18.55 11.47
N ILE A 159 2.03 18.91 10.35
CA ILE A 159 1.23 17.98 9.53
C ILE A 159 2.12 16.84 9.01
N VAL A 160 3.27 17.19 8.43
CA VAL A 160 4.25 16.20 7.93
C VAL A 160 4.75 15.31 9.05
N GLY A 161 5.15 15.91 10.19
CA GLY A 161 5.64 15.19 11.35
C GLY A 161 4.62 14.21 11.94
N CYS A 162 3.36 14.62 11.99
CA CYS A 162 2.26 13.78 12.50
C CYS A 162 2.05 12.52 11.67
N ARG A 163 2.31 12.59 10.36
CA ARG A 163 2.16 11.46 9.45
C ARG A 163 3.20 10.35 9.67
N ILE A 164 4.34 10.67 10.29
CA ILE A 164 5.47 9.74 10.43
C ILE A 164 5.07 8.53 11.30
N TYR A 165 4.43 8.73 12.46
CA TYR A 165 4.12 7.62 13.37
C TYR A 165 3.13 6.60 12.81
N PRO A 166 1.95 6.99 12.29
CA PRO A 166 1.04 6.02 11.68
C PRO A 166 1.73 5.27 10.55
N THR A 167 2.46 5.99 9.69
CA THR A 167 3.15 5.40 8.55
C THR A 167 4.22 4.39 8.95
N LEU A 168 5.03 4.69 9.97
CA LEU A 168 6.01 3.75 10.51
C LEU A 168 5.30 2.49 11.04
N LYS A 169 4.23 2.64 11.81
CA LYS A 169 3.46 1.49 12.32
C LYS A 169 2.92 0.61 11.19
N ARG A 170 2.42 1.20 10.10
CA ARG A 170 1.97 0.43 8.93
C ARG A 170 3.13 -0.29 8.26
N ALA A 171 4.26 0.41 8.06
CA ALA A 171 5.46 -0.13 7.43
C ALA A 171 6.06 -1.31 8.24
N MET A 172 5.93 -1.28 9.56
CA MET A 172 6.30 -2.38 10.46
C MET A 172 5.23 -3.49 10.56
N GLY A 173 4.16 -3.44 9.76
CA GLY A 173 3.11 -4.47 9.74
C GLY A 173 2.14 -4.42 10.93
N MET A 174 2.07 -3.30 11.65
CA MET A 174 1.27 -3.14 12.87
C MET A 174 -0.13 -2.58 12.64
N ASP A 175 -0.57 -2.44 11.39
CA ASP A 175 -1.91 -1.92 11.06
C ASP A 175 -3.04 -2.73 11.68
N ALA A 176 -2.86 -4.06 11.74
CA ALA A 176 -3.78 -4.90 12.47
C ALA A 176 -3.77 -4.49 13.95
N TYR A 177 -2.61 -4.53 14.62
CA TYR A 177 -2.48 -4.16 16.03
C TYR A 177 -3.12 -2.79 16.38
N LEU A 178 -2.93 -1.77 15.54
CA LEU A 178 -3.57 -0.46 15.73
C LEU A 178 -5.10 -0.54 15.78
N ARG A 179 -5.72 -1.33 14.90
CA ARG A 179 -7.18 -1.55 14.90
C ARG A 179 -7.64 -2.38 16.10
N TRP A 180 -6.80 -3.28 16.63
CA TRP A 180 -7.07 -3.99 17.89
C TRP A 180 -7.17 -3.03 19.06
N GLU A 181 -6.19 -2.13 19.16
CA GLU A 181 -6.09 -1.17 20.24
C GLU A 181 -7.28 -0.18 20.21
N GLN A 182 -7.67 0.28 19.01
CA GLN A 182 -8.86 1.13 18.81
C GLN A 182 -10.16 0.45 19.21
N ALA A 183 -10.26 -0.87 19.05
CA ALA A 183 -11.41 -1.64 19.47
C ALA A 183 -11.47 -1.86 21.00
N GLY A 184 -10.55 -1.28 21.77
CA GLY A 184 -10.48 -1.41 23.23
C GLY A 184 -9.79 -2.68 23.71
N ARG A 185 -8.87 -3.24 22.91
CA ARG A 185 -8.13 -4.49 23.21
C ARG A 185 -9.05 -5.63 23.66
N PRO A 186 -10.11 -5.97 22.91
CA PRO A 186 -11.01 -7.04 23.29
C PRO A 186 -10.24 -8.33 23.47
N GLN A 187 -10.57 -9.12 24.49
CA GLN A 187 -10.02 -10.45 24.69
C GLN A 187 -10.31 -11.27 23.43
N LEU A 188 -9.25 -11.79 22.78
CA LEU A 188 -9.38 -12.55 21.55
C LEU A 188 -9.31 -14.04 21.84
N ASP A 189 -10.35 -14.78 21.47
CA ASP A 189 -10.33 -16.25 21.56
C ASP A 189 -9.27 -16.86 20.62
N SER A 190 -8.95 -16.16 19.52
CA SER A 190 -7.91 -16.55 18.57
C SER A 190 -7.24 -15.32 17.93
N PRO A 191 -6.03 -14.94 18.38
CA PRO A 191 -5.27 -13.83 17.81
C PRO A 191 -5.01 -13.97 16.30
N ARG A 192 -4.74 -15.19 15.81
CA ARG A 192 -4.54 -15.48 14.39
C ARG A 192 -5.79 -15.19 13.55
N SER A 193 -6.93 -15.69 13.99
CA SER A 193 -8.21 -15.49 13.27
C SER A 193 -8.61 -14.02 13.24
N TRP A 194 -8.32 -13.30 14.32
CA TRP A 194 -8.54 -11.88 14.40
C TRP A 194 -7.59 -11.08 13.48
N TYR A 195 -6.30 -11.42 13.44
CA TYR A 195 -5.32 -10.76 12.55
C TYR A 195 -5.71 -10.96 11.08
N LEU A 196 -6.04 -12.20 10.69
CA LEU A 196 -6.55 -12.52 9.35
C LEU A 196 -7.82 -11.74 9.01
N ARG A 197 -8.75 -11.61 9.96
CA ARG A 197 -9.97 -10.80 9.81
C ARG A 197 -9.64 -9.34 9.54
N VAL A 198 -8.72 -8.76 10.30
CA VAL A 198 -8.35 -7.35 10.13
C VAL A 198 -7.58 -7.11 8.84
N CYS A 199 -6.61 -7.97 8.51
CA CYS A 199 -5.88 -7.90 7.24
C CYS A 199 -6.82 -8.06 6.04
N ALA A 200 -7.74 -9.03 6.06
CA ALA A 200 -8.71 -9.21 4.98
C ALA A 200 -9.60 -7.98 4.80
N ARG A 201 -10.08 -7.37 5.89
CA ARG A 201 -10.89 -6.14 5.83
C ARG A 201 -10.07 -4.96 5.31
N LEU A 202 -8.83 -4.79 5.76
CA LEU A 202 -7.90 -3.78 5.26
C LEU A 202 -7.65 -3.94 3.75
N CYS A 203 -7.40 -5.16 3.28
CA CYS A 203 -7.25 -5.45 1.86
C CYS A 203 -8.52 -5.13 1.07
N LEU A 204 -9.71 -5.47 1.59
CA LEU A 204 -11.00 -5.16 0.95
C LEU A 204 -11.26 -3.66 0.89
N ASP A 205 -10.99 -2.94 1.97
CA ASP A 205 -11.12 -1.48 2.03
C ASP A 205 -10.14 -0.81 1.06
N ARG A 206 -8.91 -1.32 0.97
CA ARG A 206 -7.91 -0.85 0.01
C ARG A 206 -8.35 -1.13 -1.42
N ILE A 207 -8.87 -2.32 -1.74
CA ILE A 207 -9.39 -2.64 -3.08
C ILE A 207 -10.53 -1.69 -3.44
N LYS A 208 -11.48 -1.43 -2.53
CA LYS A 208 -12.57 -0.46 -2.76
C LYS A 208 -12.04 0.95 -3.00
N SER A 209 -11.05 1.38 -2.21
CA SER A 209 -10.42 2.70 -2.32
C SER A 209 -9.61 2.87 -3.61
N VAL A 210 -8.84 1.84 -4.01
CA VAL A 210 -8.05 1.84 -5.24
C VAL A 210 -8.95 1.74 -6.47
N GLN A 211 -10.07 1.02 -6.41
CA GLN A 211 -11.05 0.96 -7.50
C GLN A 211 -11.65 2.33 -7.79
N TYR A 212 -11.85 3.17 -6.77
CA TYR A 212 -12.23 4.58 -6.93
C TYR A 212 -11.11 5.45 -7.55
N GLN A 213 -9.84 5.19 -7.23
CA GLN A 213 -8.71 5.91 -7.84
C GLN A 213 -8.42 5.49 -9.30
N ARG A 214 -8.78 4.25 -9.67
CA ARG A 214 -8.56 3.68 -11.01
C ARG A 214 -9.48 4.23 -12.10
N GLU A 215 -10.54 4.96 -11.75
CA GLU A 215 -11.35 5.72 -12.72
C GLU A 215 -10.52 6.78 -13.48
N LYS A 216 -9.31 7.11 -13.00
CA LYS A 216 -8.36 8.03 -13.64
C LYS A 216 -7.20 7.35 -14.38
N TYR A 217 -7.11 6.02 -14.40
CA TYR A 217 -6.01 5.30 -15.05
C TYR A 217 -6.26 5.19 -16.55
N ILE A 218 -5.31 5.62 -17.38
CA ILE A 218 -5.40 5.54 -18.84
C ILE A 218 -4.63 4.30 -19.31
N GLY A 219 -5.34 3.26 -19.75
CA GLY A 219 -4.79 2.03 -20.32
C GLY A 219 -4.96 0.79 -19.43
N PRO A 220 -4.53 -0.39 -19.89
CA PRO A 220 -4.58 -1.64 -19.12
C PRO A 220 -3.64 -1.55 -17.90
N TRP A 221 -4.12 -1.95 -16.72
CA TRP A 221 -3.30 -2.09 -15.52
C TRP A 221 -2.78 -3.52 -15.38
N LEU A 222 -1.49 -3.68 -15.07
CA LEU A 222 -0.85 -4.96 -14.75
C LEU A 222 -0.34 -4.95 -13.29
N PRO A 223 -0.45 -6.07 -12.56
CA PRO A 223 0.19 -6.19 -11.25
C PRO A 223 1.71 -6.13 -11.40
N GLU A 224 2.39 -5.56 -10.39
CA GLU A 224 3.84 -5.46 -10.39
C GLU A 224 4.46 -6.87 -10.33
N PRO A 225 5.31 -7.24 -11.30
CA PRO A 225 5.84 -8.59 -11.40
C PRO A 225 6.92 -8.83 -10.35
N ILE A 226 6.92 -10.02 -9.75
CA ILE A 226 7.95 -10.45 -8.80
C ILE A 226 8.97 -11.27 -9.57
N LEU A 227 10.21 -10.79 -9.64
CA LEU A 227 11.35 -11.51 -10.22
C LEU A 227 11.72 -12.68 -9.31
N GLU A 228 11.78 -13.89 -9.88
CA GLU A 228 12.20 -15.10 -9.16
C GLU A 228 13.62 -15.51 -9.58
N ASP A 229 14.52 -15.68 -8.60
CA ASP A 229 15.86 -16.24 -8.82
C ASP A 229 15.78 -17.78 -8.81
N HIS A 230 15.62 -18.39 -9.99
CA HIS A 230 15.50 -19.85 -10.12
C HIS A 230 16.84 -20.58 -10.15
N ALA A 231 17.76 -20.22 -9.26
CA ALA A 231 18.80 -21.16 -8.85
C ALA A 231 18.23 -22.23 -7.90
N GLY A 232 17.42 -23.15 -8.43
CA GLY A 232 17.14 -24.45 -7.79
C GLY A 232 16.02 -24.54 -6.75
N LYS A 233 14.81 -24.04 -7.04
CA LYS A 233 13.61 -24.38 -6.25
C LYS A 233 12.54 -25.04 -7.11
N THR A 234 12.26 -26.31 -6.79
CA THR A 234 11.20 -27.16 -7.36
C THR A 234 9.87 -27.01 -6.61
N GLU A 235 9.67 -25.93 -5.85
CA GLU A 235 8.44 -25.65 -5.11
C GLU A 235 7.62 -24.60 -5.87
N LEU A 236 7.00 -25.03 -6.98
CA LEU A 236 6.05 -24.24 -7.76
C LEU A 236 4.62 -24.26 -7.17
N ASP A 237 4.42 -24.88 -6.00
CA ASP A 237 3.08 -25.22 -5.50
C ASP A 237 2.33 -24.04 -4.85
N GLU A 238 2.97 -22.88 -4.63
CA GLU A 238 2.34 -21.76 -3.90
C GLU A 238 2.41 -20.39 -4.60
N THR A 239 2.85 -20.31 -5.86
CA THR A 239 2.97 -19.02 -6.54
C THR A 239 1.69 -18.64 -7.30
N ILE A 240 1.07 -17.53 -6.90
CA ILE A 240 -0.09 -16.95 -7.57
C ILE A 240 0.35 -16.35 -8.91
N SER A 241 -0.05 -16.98 -10.02
CA SER A 241 0.25 -16.48 -11.37
C SER A 241 -0.39 -15.11 -11.64
N ILE A 242 0.25 -14.28 -12.47
CA ILE A 242 -0.32 -12.99 -12.89
C ILE A 242 -1.65 -13.17 -13.63
N ALA A 243 -1.79 -14.25 -14.41
CA ALA A 243 -3.07 -14.60 -15.03
C ALA A 243 -4.17 -14.81 -13.98
N LEU A 244 -3.88 -15.52 -12.90
CA LEU A 244 -4.82 -15.68 -11.78
C LEU A 244 -5.12 -14.33 -11.11
N MET A 245 -4.11 -13.48 -10.88
CA MET A 245 -4.30 -12.14 -10.32
C MET A 245 -5.18 -11.26 -11.22
N LEU A 246 -4.93 -11.22 -12.52
CA LEU A 246 -5.73 -10.48 -13.51
C LEU A 246 -7.17 -11.00 -13.61
N THR A 247 -7.35 -12.32 -13.46
CA THR A 247 -8.67 -12.95 -13.54
C THR A 247 -9.48 -12.63 -12.28
N ILE A 248 -8.86 -12.75 -11.11
CA ILE A 248 -9.45 -12.39 -9.81
C ILE A 248 -9.69 -10.87 -9.73
N GLU A 249 -8.91 -10.05 -10.44
CA GLU A 249 -9.08 -8.59 -10.48
C GLU A 249 -10.45 -8.18 -11.05
N ARG A 250 -11.04 -9.01 -11.92
CA ARG A 250 -12.37 -8.75 -12.51
C ARG A 250 -13.52 -8.99 -11.54
N LEU A 251 -13.26 -9.67 -10.41
CA LEU A 251 -14.28 -9.96 -9.41
C LEU A 251 -14.59 -8.72 -8.58
N LYS A 252 -15.85 -8.61 -8.13
CA LYS A 252 -16.23 -7.62 -7.12
C LYS A 252 -15.44 -7.88 -5.83
N PRO A 253 -15.12 -6.85 -5.01
CA PRO A 253 -14.28 -7.03 -3.82
C PRO A 253 -14.75 -8.15 -2.88
N ALA A 254 -16.06 -8.27 -2.63
CA ALA A 254 -16.62 -9.32 -1.78
C ALA A 254 -16.55 -10.73 -2.41
N GLU A 255 -16.73 -10.83 -3.73
CA GLU A 255 -16.57 -12.08 -4.47
C GLU A 255 -15.11 -12.54 -4.44
N ARG A 256 -14.18 -11.60 -4.65
CA ARG A 256 -12.73 -11.80 -4.57
C ARG A 256 -12.31 -12.30 -3.19
N GLY A 257 -12.75 -11.63 -2.12
CA GLY A 257 -12.42 -12.01 -0.75
C GLY A 257 -12.91 -13.43 -0.42
N ALA A 258 -14.16 -13.76 -0.80
CA ALA A 258 -14.72 -15.09 -0.57
C ALA A 258 -13.96 -16.18 -1.35
N PHE A 259 -13.63 -15.92 -2.62
CA PHE A 259 -12.90 -16.86 -3.47
C PHE A 259 -11.48 -17.09 -3.00
N ILE A 260 -10.73 -16.03 -2.65
CA ILE A 260 -9.35 -16.18 -2.18
C ILE A 260 -9.33 -16.99 -0.89
N LEU A 261 -10.12 -16.61 0.13
CA LEU A 261 -10.08 -17.28 1.43
C LEU A 261 -10.52 -18.74 1.34
N HIS A 262 -11.58 -19.04 0.60
CA HIS A 262 -12.08 -20.42 0.50
C HIS A 262 -11.33 -21.26 -0.54
N ASP A 263 -11.30 -20.81 -1.79
CA ASP A 263 -10.84 -21.61 -2.92
C ASP A 263 -9.30 -21.64 -3.05
N LEU A 264 -8.57 -20.63 -2.55
CA LEU A 264 -7.09 -20.62 -2.58
C LEU A 264 -6.46 -20.97 -1.24
N PHE A 265 -6.97 -20.41 -0.14
CA PHE A 265 -6.40 -20.64 1.20
C PHE A 265 -7.08 -21.77 1.99
N GLY A 266 -8.16 -22.36 1.46
CA GLY A 266 -8.78 -23.55 2.05
C GLY A 266 -9.60 -23.31 3.32
N TYR A 267 -9.99 -22.06 3.64
CA TYR A 267 -10.81 -21.78 4.82
C TYR A 267 -12.26 -22.25 4.66
N GLU A 268 -12.86 -22.73 5.74
CA GLU A 268 -14.27 -23.12 5.75
C GLU A 268 -15.20 -21.89 5.66
N PHE A 269 -16.38 -22.04 5.05
CA PHE A 269 -17.28 -20.89 4.84
C PHE A 269 -17.76 -20.20 6.14
N ALA A 270 -17.73 -20.90 7.27
CA ALA A 270 -17.97 -20.30 8.58
C ALA A 270 -16.85 -19.32 8.96
N GLU A 271 -15.60 -19.73 8.78
CA GLU A 271 -14.42 -18.89 9.04
C GLU A 271 -14.36 -17.70 8.07
N VAL A 272 -14.66 -17.94 6.79
CA VAL A 272 -14.74 -16.88 5.77
C VAL A 272 -15.82 -15.85 6.12
N ALA A 273 -16.98 -16.30 6.61
CA ALA A 273 -18.05 -15.42 7.08
C ALA A 273 -17.61 -14.52 8.23
N ASP A 274 -16.92 -15.09 9.21
CA ASP A 274 -16.37 -14.35 10.34
C ASP A 274 -15.32 -13.32 9.89
N ILE A 275 -14.44 -13.70 8.97
CA ILE A 275 -13.41 -12.83 8.39
C ILE A 275 -14.07 -11.66 7.63
N LEU A 276 -15.02 -11.96 6.74
CA LEU A 276 -15.66 -10.96 5.88
C LEU A 276 -16.78 -10.16 6.58
N GLY A 277 -17.22 -10.57 7.77
CA GLY A 277 -18.37 -9.96 8.46
C GLY A 277 -19.69 -10.22 7.73
N LEU A 278 -19.85 -11.40 7.14
CA LEU A 278 -21.01 -11.82 6.35
C LEU A 278 -21.64 -13.09 6.93
N GLN A 279 -22.76 -13.53 6.36
CA GLN A 279 -23.36 -14.82 6.71
C GLN A 279 -22.70 -15.96 5.90
N PRO A 280 -22.48 -17.17 6.45
CA PRO A 280 -21.86 -18.29 5.74
C PRO A 280 -22.55 -18.64 4.41
N ALA A 281 -23.89 -18.54 4.38
CA ALA A 281 -24.66 -18.75 3.17
C ALA A 281 -24.37 -17.69 2.09
N HIS A 282 -24.13 -16.43 2.49
CA HIS A 282 -23.76 -15.36 1.58
C HIS A 282 -22.34 -15.56 1.05
N CYS A 283 -21.38 -15.97 1.88
CA CYS A 283 -20.02 -16.32 1.45
C CYS A 283 -20.03 -17.46 0.42
N ARG A 284 -20.84 -18.51 0.64
CA ARG A 284 -21.05 -19.59 -0.35
C ARG A 284 -21.55 -19.04 -1.69
N GLN A 285 -22.52 -18.13 -1.65
CA GLN A 285 -23.05 -17.53 -2.86
C GLN A 285 -22.03 -16.63 -3.57
N LEU A 286 -21.23 -15.88 -2.82
CA LEU A 286 -20.15 -15.04 -3.36
C LEU A 286 -19.04 -15.88 -4.01
N ALA A 287 -18.57 -16.94 -3.36
CA ALA A 287 -17.59 -17.86 -3.93
C ALA A 287 -18.14 -18.58 -5.18
N LYS A 288 -19.43 -18.97 -5.16
CA LYS A 288 -20.10 -19.51 -6.35
C LYS A 288 -20.13 -18.50 -7.50
N ARG A 289 -20.56 -17.26 -7.24
CA ARG A 289 -20.58 -16.18 -8.24
C ARG A 289 -19.19 -15.89 -8.77
N ALA A 290 -18.18 -15.87 -7.91
CA ALA A 290 -16.79 -15.75 -8.31
C ALA A 290 -16.43 -16.86 -9.28
N ARG A 291 -16.63 -18.14 -8.91
CA ARG A 291 -16.40 -19.28 -9.81
C ARG A 291 -17.14 -19.16 -11.14
N ASP A 292 -18.39 -18.71 -11.14
CA ASP A 292 -19.17 -18.55 -12.37
C ASP A 292 -18.66 -17.37 -13.23
N HIS A 293 -18.23 -16.26 -12.63
CA HIS A 293 -17.54 -15.16 -13.32
C HIS A 293 -16.17 -15.59 -13.90
N LEU A 294 -15.47 -16.48 -13.21
CA LEU A 294 -14.18 -17.02 -13.67
C LEU A 294 -14.35 -18.09 -14.76
N LYS A 295 -15.41 -18.92 -14.71
CA LYS A 295 -15.72 -19.96 -15.71
C LYS A 295 -15.94 -19.43 -17.13
N GLY A 296 -16.35 -18.16 -17.28
CA GLY A 296 -16.45 -17.50 -18.58
C GLY A 296 -15.11 -17.37 -19.33
N ASN A 297 -13.99 -17.54 -18.62
CA ASN A 297 -12.62 -17.53 -19.15
C ASN A 297 -11.83 -18.69 -18.50
N LYS A 298 -12.13 -19.94 -18.86
CA LYS A 298 -11.34 -21.10 -18.40
C LYS A 298 -9.84 -20.82 -18.57
N PRO A 299 -9.00 -21.00 -17.52
CA PRO A 299 -7.58 -21.28 -17.72
C PRO A 299 -7.53 -22.61 -18.47
N ARG A 300 -7.29 -22.53 -19.78
CA ARG A 300 -7.11 -23.70 -20.63
C ARG A 300 -5.71 -24.27 -20.34
N SER A 301 -5.69 -25.57 -20.07
CA SER A 301 -4.53 -26.44 -19.84
C SER A 301 -3.27 -25.81 -19.25
N ILE A 302 -2.98 -26.08 -17.97
CA ILE A 302 -1.66 -25.88 -17.40
C ILE A 302 -0.70 -26.80 -18.18
N VAL A 303 0.11 -26.23 -19.06
CA VAL A 303 1.21 -26.95 -19.72
C VAL A 303 2.15 -27.47 -18.64
N ASP A 304 2.72 -28.67 -18.79
CA ASP A 304 3.71 -29.16 -17.83
C ASP A 304 4.96 -28.26 -17.84
N VAL A 305 5.66 -28.16 -16.70
CA VAL A 305 6.86 -27.30 -16.56
C VAL A 305 7.89 -27.54 -17.69
N PRO A 306 8.17 -28.79 -18.12
CA PRO A 306 9.06 -29.04 -19.27
C PRO A 306 8.51 -28.57 -20.62
N GLY A 307 7.18 -28.55 -20.80
CA GLY A 307 6.53 -27.98 -21.97
C GLY A 307 6.63 -26.45 -22.00
N MET A 308 6.38 -25.79 -20.85
CA MET A 308 6.52 -24.34 -20.72
C MET A 308 7.95 -23.88 -21.01
N GLN A 309 8.96 -24.58 -20.47
CA GLN A 309 10.37 -24.26 -20.72
C GLN A 309 10.70 -24.33 -22.21
N ARG A 310 10.31 -25.41 -22.90
CA ARG A 310 10.58 -25.58 -24.34
C ARG A 310 9.97 -24.49 -25.21
N ILE A 311 8.72 -24.11 -24.94
CA ILE A 311 8.01 -23.06 -25.70
C ILE A 311 8.67 -21.70 -25.43
N SER A 312 9.04 -21.45 -24.19
CA SER A 312 9.71 -20.20 -23.79
C SER A 312 11.09 -20.08 -24.40
N ASP A 313 11.90 -21.13 -24.36
CA ASP A 313 13.23 -21.15 -24.98
C ASP A 313 13.13 -20.91 -26.49
N ALA A 314 12.16 -21.54 -27.17
CA ALA A 314 11.92 -21.33 -28.59
C ALA A 314 11.47 -19.89 -28.89
N PHE A 315 10.61 -19.31 -28.04
CA PHE A 315 10.20 -17.92 -28.15
C PHE A 315 11.39 -16.96 -27.95
N PHE A 316 12.23 -17.17 -26.93
CA PHE A 316 13.39 -16.32 -26.66
C PHE A 316 14.44 -16.40 -27.76
N GLN A 317 14.68 -17.59 -28.32
CA GLN A 317 15.53 -17.75 -29.50
C GLN A 317 14.99 -16.96 -30.69
N ALA A 318 13.68 -17.07 -30.96
CA ALA A 318 13.04 -16.35 -32.06
C ALA A 318 13.11 -14.83 -31.89
N VAL A 319 12.87 -14.31 -30.67
CA VAL A 319 12.98 -12.88 -30.37
C VAL A 319 14.42 -12.38 -30.55
N ASN A 320 15.42 -13.11 -30.03
CA ASN A 320 16.82 -12.73 -30.17
C ASN A 320 17.31 -12.78 -31.62
N ALA A 321 16.83 -13.75 -32.41
CA ALA A 321 17.16 -13.88 -33.83
C ALA A 321 16.37 -12.92 -34.74
N GLY A 322 15.28 -12.33 -34.24
CA GLY A 322 14.33 -11.57 -35.06
C GLY A 322 13.55 -12.45 -36.05
N ASP A 323 13.36 -13.73 -35.71
CA ASP A 323 12.71 -14.73 -36.58
C ASP A 323 11.19 -14.72 -36.39
N LEU A 324 10.49 -14.00 -37.28
CA LEU A 324 9.03 -13.90 -37.26
C LEU A 324 8.33 -15.23 -37.61
N ASP A 325 8.97 -16.08 -38.41
CA ASP A 325 8.39 -17.36 -38.81
C ASP A 325 8.43 -18.33 -37.62
N GLN A 326 9.54 -18.34 -36.88
CA GLN A 326 9.65 -19.09 -35.63
C GLN A 326 8.67 -18.56 -34.57
N LEU A 327 8.51 -17.22 -34.44
CA LEU A 327 7.50 -16.64 -33.54
C LEU A 327 6.07 -17.10 -33.86
N ARG A 328 5.73 -17.28 -35.14
CA ARG A 328 4.41 -17.79 -35.56
C ARG A 328 4.16 -19.24 -35.15
N THR A 329 5.23 -20.03 -34.96
CA THR A 329 5.10 -21.41 -34.47
C THR A 329 4.77 -21.49 -32.98
N VAL A 330 5.31 -20.57 -32.18
CA VAL A 330 5.17 -20.57 -30.72
C VAL A 330 4.01 -19.73 -30.23
N LEU A 331 3.65 -18.61 -30.88
CA LEU A 331 2.51 -17.80 -30.47
C LEU A 331 1.18 -18.35 -31.03
N SER A 332 0.09 -18.15 -30.29
CA SER A 332 -1.26 -18.41 -30.80
C SER A 332 -1.68 -17.33 -31.82
N GLU A 333 -2.56 -17.69 -32.76
CA GLU A 333 -3.07 -16.70 -33.74
C GLU A 333 -3.87 -15.58 -33.06
N ASP A 334 -4.56 -15.93 -31.97
CA ASP A 334 -5.38 -15.05 -31.14
C ASP A 334 -4.61 -14.46 -29.94
N VAL A 335 -3.26 -14.43 -30.00
CA VAL A 335 -2.41 -13.89 -28.92
C VAL A 335 -2.88 -12.50 -28.50
N VAL A 336 -2.96 -12.27 -27.19
CA VAL A 336 -3.36 -10.99 -26.62
C VAL A 336 -2.18 -10.44 -25.83
N MET A 337 -1.70 -9.26 -26.22
CA MET A 337 -0.67 -8.54 -25.47
C MET A 337 -1.31 -7.46 -24.61
N HIS A 338 -1.04 -7.54 -23.31
CA HIS A 338 -1.33 -6.50 -22.35
C HIS A 338 -0.07 -5.64 -22.14
N THR A 339 -0.21 -4.32 -22.14
CA THR A 339 0.90 -3.40 -21.88
C THR A 339 0.52 -2.43 -20.79
N ASP A 340 1.43 -2.20 -19.84
CA ASP A 340 1.27 -1.19 -18.80
C ASP A 340 2.56 -0.37 -18.69
N GLY A 341 2.41 0.95 -18.67
CA GLY A 341 3.50 1.92 -18.51
C GLY A 341 3.51 2.59 -17.14
N GLY A 342 2.68 2.12 -16.19
CA GLY A 342 2.56 2.71 -14.85
C GLY A 342 2.07 4.16 -14.85
N GLY A 343 1.45 4.62 -15.95
CA GLY A 343 1.12 6.03 -16.20
C GLY A 343 2.33 6.96 -16.43
N LYS A 344 3.56 6.42 -16.48
CA LYS A 344 4.82 7.19 -16.59
C LYS A 344 5.41 7.16 -18.00
N ILE A 345 5.24 6.04 -18.71
CA ILE A 345 5.75 5.83 -20.06
C ILE A 345 4.62 5.38 -21.00
N SER A 346 4.79 5.63 -22.30
CA SER A 346 3.78 5.29 -23.29
C SER A 346 3.60 3.77 -23.41
N ALA A 347 2.38 3.30 -23.15
CA ALA A 347 1.93 1.93 -23.38
C ALA A 347 0.72 1.93 -24.34
N ALA A 348 0.35 0.76 -24.89
CA ALA A 348 -0.89 0.65 -25.66
C ALA A 348 -2.07 0.96 -24.75
N LYS A 349 -3.00 1.79 -25.25
CA LYS A 349 -4.20 2.21 -24.50
C LYS A 349 -5.25 1.11 -24.41
N ASP A 350 -5.24 0.20 -25.38
CA ASP A 350 -6.13 -0.95 -25.49
C ASP A 350 -5.30 -2.22 -25.66
N LEU A 351 -5.94 -3.38 -25.48
CA LEU A 351 -5.30 -4.69 -25.72
C LEU A 351 -4.87 -4.80 -27.18
N VAL A 352 -3.65 -5.29 -27.41
CA VAL A 352 -3.18 -5.61 -28.76
C VAL A 352 -3.51 -7.07 -29.02
N VAL A 353 -4.43 -7.31 -29.96
CA VAL A 353 -5.01 -8.63 -30.20
C VAL A 353 -4.61 -9.14 -31.57
N GLY A 354 -4.16 -10.39 -31.63
CA GLY A 354 -3.79 -11.11 -32.83
C GLY A 354 -2.30 -11.03 -33.16
N PHE A 355 -1.79 -12.11 -33.74
CA PHE A 355 -0.36 -12.29 -34.04
C PHE A 355 0.26 -11.11 -34.81
N ASP A 356 -0.37 -10.67 -35.90
CA ASP A 356 0.18 -9.61 -36.75
C ASP A 356 0.22 -8.25 -36.03
N ALA A 357 -0.79 -7.97 -35.19
CA ALA A 357 -0.84 -6.73 -34.42
C ALA A 357 0.22 -6.71 -33.31
N VAL A 358 0.35 -7.83 -32.57
CA VAL A 358 1.33 -7.98 -31.49
C VAL A 358 2.76 -7.90 -32.02
N THR A 359 3.07 -8.63 -33.10
CA THR A 359 4.42 -8.61 -33.70
C THR A 359 4.77 -7.23 -34.28
N THR A 360 3.83 -6.58 -34.99
CA THR A 360 4.03 -5.22 -35.49
C THR A 360 4.29 -4.21 -34.37
N PHE A 361 3.53 -4.35 -33.26
CA PHE A 361 3.71 -3.52 -32.07
C PHE A 361 5.10 -3.73 -31.44
N LEU A 362 5.50 -4.98 -31.20
CA LEU A 362 6.80 -5.32 -30.62
C LEU A 362 7.96 -4.83 -31.48
N VAL A 363 7.92 -5.03 -32.80
CA VAL A 363 8.96 -4.53 -33.72
C VAL A 363 9.09 -3.01 -33.63
N ARG A 364 7.96 -2.30 -33.54
CA ARG A 364 7.98 -0.84 -33.40
C ARG A 364 8.56 -0.39 -32.06
N VAL A 365 8.21 -1.08 -30.96
CA VAL A 365 8.76 -0.79 -29.62
C VAL A 365 10.26 -1.02 -29.60
N VAL A 366 10.73 -2.18 -30.05
CA VAL A 366 12.16 -2.53 -30.09
C VAL A 366 12.94 -1.52 -30.93
N ARG A 367 12.48 -1.19 -32.14
CA ARG A 367 13.13 -0.19 -32.99
C ARG A 367 13.20 1.20 -32.36
N ASN A 368 12.21 1.57 -31.56
CA ASN A 368 12.21 2.86 -30.88
C ASN A 368 13.18 2.87 -29.70
N VAL A 369 13.23 1.80 -28.90
CA VAL A 369 14.12 1.68 -27.74
C VAL A 369 15.59 1.57 -28.17
N GLN A 370 15.88 0.83 -29.24
CA GLN A 370 17.23 0.70 -29.80
C GLN A 370 17.85 2.03 -30.26
N ARG A 371 17.05 3.08 -30.47
CA ARG A 371 17.58 4.44 -30.76
C ARG A 371 18.33 5.05 -29.59
N PHE A 372 18.10 4.56 -28.38
CA PHE A 372 18.66 5.10 -27.14
C PHE A 372 19.78 4.23 -26.55
N GLY A 373 20.09 3.08 -27.15
CA GLY A 373 21.14 2.19 -26.69
C GLY A 373 20.92 0.74 -27.14
N GLU A 374 21.98 -0.08 -27.03
CA GLU A 374 21.90 -1.52 -27.29
C GLU A 374 20.93 -2.19 -26.32
N LEU A 375 20.01 -2.98 -26.86
CA LEU A 375 18.96 -3.65 -26.11
C LEU A 375 19.30 -5.14 -26.00
N ARG A 376 19.46 -5.64 -24.78
CA ARG A 376 19.68 -7.06 -24.49
C ARG A 376 18.42 -7.65 -23.88
N PHE A 377 18.05 -8.87 -24.28
CA PHE A 377 16.96 -9.62 -23.67
C PHE A 377 17.53 -10.75 -22.81
N GLU A 378 17.02 -10.88 -21.59
CA GLU A 378 17.42 -11.95 -20.67
C GLU A 378 16.19 -12.75 -20.25
N PRO A 379 16.19 -14.08 -20.42
CA PRO A 379 15.09 -14.92 -19.96
C PRO A 379 15.04 -14.93 -18.43
N THR A 380 13.84 -14.89 -17.89
CA THR A 380 13.59 -14.93 -16.44
C THR A 380 12.22 -15.56 -16.17
N TRP A 381 11.83 -15.61 -14.91
CA TRP A 381 10.51 -16.04 -14.50
C TRP A 381 9.87 -14.98 -13.62
N PHE A 382 8.56 -14.90 -13.77
CA PHE A 382 7.72 -14.01 -12.99
C PHE A 382 6.55 -14.82 -12.44
N ASN A 383 6.37 -14.83 -11.13
CA ASN A 383 5.19 -15.41 -10.48
C ASN A 383 4.89 -16.85 -10.97
N GLY A 384 5.91 -17.71 -11.04
CA GLY A 384 5.80 -19.08 -11.53
C GLY A 384 5.50 -19.25 -13.03
N SER A 385 5.64 -18.20 -13.85
CA SER A 385 5.50 -18.26 -15.32
C SER A 385 6.75 -17.71 -16.03
N PRO A 386 7.11 -18.25 -17.20
CA PRO A 386 8.28 -17.81 -17.93
C PRO A 386 8.12 -16.40 -18.50
N GLY A 387 9.22 -15.68 -18.68
CA GLY A 387 9.23 -14.34 -19.26
C GLY A 387 10.63 -13.87 -19.62
N MET A 388 10.75 -12.60 -19.98
CA MET A 388 12.04 -11.96 -20.21
C MET A 388 12.05 -10.54 -19.65
N ILE A 389 13.25 -10.06 -19.34
CA ILE A 389 13.52 -8.64 -19.15
C ILE A 389 14.29 -8.10 -20.36
N SER A 390 14.06 -6.83 -20.69
CA SER A 390 14.90 -6.11 -21.63
C SER A 390 15.75 -5.10 -20.89
N CYS A 391 17.05 -5.13 -21.11
CA CYS A 391 18.05 -4.32 -20.42
C CYS A 391 18.80 -3.40 -21.39
N GLN A 392 19.16 -2.21 -20.93
CA GLN A 392 20.15 -1.34 -21.56
C GLN A 392 21.30 -1.14 -20.56
N GLY A 393 22.47 -1.70 -20.87
CA GLY A 393 23.55 -1.85 -19.90
C GLY A 393 23.11 -2.73 -18.72
N ASP A 394 23.17 -2.17 -17.50
CA ASP A 394 22.74 -2.83 -16.26
C ASP A 394 21.32 -2.44 -15.83
N GLN A 395 20.63 -1.58 -16.59
CA GLN A 395 19.30 -1.10 -16.26
C GLN A 395 18.21 -1.93 -16.93
N ILE A 396 17.27 -2.44 -16.14
CA ILE A 396 16.04 -3.07 -16.64
C ILE A 396 15.09 -1.98 -17.16
N ILE A 397 14.65 -2.12 -18.40
CA ILE A 397 13.79 -1.15 -19.10
C ILE A 397 12.34 -1.65 -19.20
N ALA A 398 12.14 -2.96 -19.36
CA ALA A 398 10.82 -3.57 -19.41
C ALA A 398 10.87 -5.05 -19.00
N ALA A 399 9.73 -5.54 -18.53
CA ALA A 399 9.48 -6.94 -18.19
C ALA A 399 8.33 -7.48 -19.06
N TYR A 400 8.49 -8.70 -19.56
CA TYR A 400 7.54 -9.37 -20.44
C TYR A 400 7.27 -10.76 -19.87
N GLN A 401 6.06 -11.02 -19.40
CA GLN A 401 5.66 -12.35 -18.96
C GLN A 401 4.86 -13.06 -20.04
N LEU A 402 5.12 -14.34 -20.22
CA LEU A 402 4.43 -15.19 -21.18
C LEU A 402 3.43 -16.07 -20.45
N TYR A 403 2.27 -16.25 -21.06
CA TYR A 403 1.28 -17.19 -20.59
C TYR A 403 1.07 -18.26 -21.66
N VAL A 404 1.44 -19.49 -21.32
CA VAL A 404 1.35 -20.62 -22.24
C VAL A 404 -0.01 -21.29 -22.07
N VAL A 405 -0.75 -21.39 -23.17
CA VAL A 405 -2.08 -22.00 -23.24
C VAL A 405 -2.09 -23.05 -24.33
N ASP A 406 -2.52 -24.26 -23.99
CA ASP A 406 -2.65 -25.37 -24.95
C ASP A 406 -1.36 -25.63 -25.77
N GLY A 407 -0.19 -25.35 -25.18
CA GLY A 407 1.12 -25.55 -25.81
C GLY A 407 1.61 -24.41 -26.71
N LYS A 408 1.06 -23.19 -26.58
CA LYS A 408 1.50 -21.98 -27.27
C LYS A 408 1.47 -20.75 -26.37
#